data_AF-A0A937YET4-F1
#
_entry.id   AF-A0A937YET4-F1
#
_cell.length_a   1.000
_cell.length_b   1.000
_cell.length_c   1.000
_cell.angle_alpha   90.00
_cell.angle_beta   90.00
_cell.angle_gamma   90.00
#
_symmetry.space_group_name_H-M   'P 1'
#
loop_
_entity.id
_entity.type
_entity.pdbx_description
1 polymer ?
#
loop_
_entity_poly.entity_id
_entity_poly.type
_entity_poly.pdbx_seq_one_letter_code
_entity_poly.pdbx_strand_id
1 'polypeptide(L)'
;MSARHSSLQVLSLTEHIGAEIRGVNLSQPISEAEFQVINAALVKHGVLVFRDQDLPPAMHVDFSARFGPLVGHIVKRFSVETFPEVTYISNVRNDKGEMIGADRAGMVWHSDMSYMRRPMLGSILYGVECPPEGADTEFATMFAAYDALDSGMKKRLSALKGVHDYAWH
;
A
#
# COMPACT_ATOMS: atom_id res chain seq x y z
N MET A 1 -29.23 -10.80 18.98
CA MET A 1 -29.11 -10.10 17.68
C MET A 1 -28.16 -10.91 16.82
N SER A 2 -28.63 -11.42 15.68
CA SER A 2 -27.91 -12.38 14.85
C SER A 2 -26.70 -11.69 14.20
N ALA A 3 -25.49 -12.13 14.57
CA ALA A 3 -24.27 -11.74 13.86
C ALA A 3 -24.35 -12.33 12.46
N ARG A 4 -24.55 -11.48 11.44
CA ARG A 4 -24.34 -11.91 10.06
C ARG A 4 -22.85 -12.17 9.93
N HIS A 5 -22.45 -13.44 9.86
CA HIS A 5 -21.17 -13.82 9.27
C HIS A 5 -21.25 -13.49 7.78
N SER A 6 -21.03 -12.23 7.42
CA SER A 6 -20.70 -11.88 6.05
C SER A 6 -19.36 -12.53 5.74
N SER A 7 -19.38 -13.58 4.91
CA SER A 7 -18.17 -14.22 4.43
C SER A 7 -17.31 -13.19 3.71
N LEU A 8 -16.02 -13.14 4.03
CA LEU A 8 -15.04 -12.31 3.34
C LEU A 8 -15.05 -12.64 1.84
N GLN A 9 -15.08 -11.61 0.99
CA GLN A 9 -15.10 -11.75 -0.47
C GLN A 9 -13.88 -11.07 -1.09
N VAL A 10 -13.35 -11.67 -2.16
CA VAL A 10 -12.26 -11.13 -2.98
C VAL A 10 -12.78 -10.94 -4.39
N LEU A 11 -12.90 -9.69 -4.83
CA LEU A 11 -13.44 -9.33 -6.15
C LEU A 11 -12.33 -8.71 -6.99
N SER A 12 -11.94 -9.35 -8.09
CA SER A 12 -10.91 -8.80 -8.97
C SER A 12 -11.35 -7.47 -9.58
N LEU A 13 -10.46 -6.47 -9.59
CA LEU A 13 -10.74 -5.15 -10.15
C LEU A 13 -10.37 -5.07 -11.63
N THR A 14 -9.27 -5.71 -12.02
CA THR A 14 -8.82 -5.82 -13.41
C THR A 14 -8.38 -7.25 -13.71
N GLU A 15 -8.01 -7.52 -14.96
CA GLU A 15 -7.50 -8.82 -15.38
C GLU A 15 -6.17 -9.19 -14.69
N HIS A 16 -5.30 -8.21 -14.44
CA HIS A 16 -3.91 -8.46 -14.07
C HIS A 16 -3.47 -7.90 -12.71
N ILE A 17 -4.23 -6.97 -12.13
CA ILE A 17 -3.86 -6.30 -10.87
C ILE A 17 -5.10 -5.81 -10.12
N GLY A 18 -5.04 -5.84 -8.79
CA GLY A 18 -6.08 -5.26 -7.96
C GLY A 18 -7.21 -6.23 -7.60
N ALA A 19 -7.61 -6.21 -6.32
CA ALA A 19 -8.87 -6.79 -5.87
C ALA A 19 -9.51 -5.91 -4.79
N GLU A 20 -10.84 -5.86 -4.78
CA GLU A 20 -11.62 -5.31 -3.67
C GLU A 20 -11.89 -6.41 -2.64
N ILE A 21 -11.63 -6.11 -1.37
CA ILE A 21 -11.95 -6.98 -0.24
C ILE A 21 -13.22 -6.46 0.44
N ARG A 22 -14.24 -7.32 0.55
CA ARG A 22 -15.52 -7.00 1.21
C ARG A 22 -15.80 -7.94 2.38
N GLY A 23 -16.66 -7.50 3.28
CA GLY A 23 -17.11 -8.30 4.42
C GLY A 23 -16.14 -8.31 5.60
N VAL A 24 -15.19 -7.36 5.64
CA VAL A 24 -14.23 -7.19 6.74
C VAL A 24 -14.27 -5.73 7.25
N ASN A 25 -14.16 -5.58 8.57
CA ASN A 25 -13.95 -4.28 9.20
C ASN A 25 -12.56 -4.27 9.85
N LEU A 26 -11.64 -3.49 9.28
CA LEU A 26 -10.26 -3.37 9.74
C LEU A 26 -10.14 -2.51 11.00
N SER A 27 -11.21 -1.80 11.41
CA SER A 27 -11.28 -1.09 12.69
C SER A 27 -11.40 -2.03 13.90
N GLN A 28 -11.45 -3.34 13.67
CA GLN A 28 -11.60 -4.39 14.66
C GLN A 28 -10.54 -5.47 14.44
N PRO A 29 -10.19 -6.25 15.48
CA PRO A 29 -9.32 -7.41 15.31
C PRO A 29 -9.91 -8.40 14.30
N ILE A 30 -9.16 -8.73 13.25
CA ILE A 30 -9.53 -9.76 12.29
C ILE A 30 -8.95 -11.12 12.70
N SER A 31 -9.72 -12.17 12.45
CA SER A 31 -9.29 -13.54 12.72
C SER A 31 -8.09 -13.94 11.86
N GLU A 32 -7.38 -14.97 12.29
CA GLU A 32 -6.27 -15.54 11.51
C GLU A 32 -6.75 -16.10 10.17
N ALA A 33 -7.94 -16.69 10.12
CA ALA A 33 -8.51 -17.20 8.88
C ALA A 33 -8.80 -16.07 7.87
N GLU A 34 -9.36 -14.94 8.31
CA GLU A 34 -9.58 -13.78 7.45
C GLU A 34 -8.26 -13.19 6.95
N PHE A 35 -7.27 -13.06 7.84
CA PHE A 35 -5.95 -12.56 7.47
C PHE A 35 -5.27 -13.46 6.43
N GLN A 36 -5.37 -14.77 6.55
CA GLN A 36 -4.82 -15.69 5.55
C GLN A 36 -5.44 -15.51 4.17
N VAL A 37 -6.76 -15.27 4.09
CA VAL A 37 -7.42 -14.98 2.82
C VAL A 37 -6.94 -13.64 2.25
N ILE A 38 -6.83 -12.61 3.10
CA ILE A 38 -6.32 -11.28 2.69
C ILE A 38 -4.88 -11.39 2.18
N ASN A 39 -4.00 -12.08 2.91
CA ASN A 39 -2.60 -12.23 2.53
C ASN A 39 -2.46 -13.02 1.21
N ALA A 40 -3.23 -14.10 1.04
CA ALA A 40 -3.27 -14.84 -0.23
C ALA A 40 -3.79 -13.97 -1.38
N ALA A 41 -4.80 -13.12 -1.13
CA ALA A 41 -5.30 -12.18 -2.10
C ALA A 41 -4.25 -11.13 -2.48
N LEU A 42 -3.47 -10.61 -1.52
CA LEU A 42 -2.40 -9.65 -1.79
C LEU A 42 -1.32 -10.28 -2.69
N VAL A 43 -0.88 -11.49 -2.38
CA VAL A 43 0.11 -12.23 -3.20
C VAL A 43 -0.40 -12.44 -4.62
N LYS A 44 -1.69 -12.74 -4.80
CA LYS A 44 -2.29 -12.98 -6.11
C LYS A 44 -2.54 -11.71 -6.92
N HIS A 45 -3.03 -10.65 -6.27
CA HIS A 45 -3.57 -9.47 -6.96
C HIS A 45 -2.63 -8.25 -6.90
N GLY A 46 -1.60 -8.26 -6.06
CA GLY A 46 -0.62 -7.19 -5.90
C GLY A 46 -1.12 -5.93 -5.18
N VAL A 47 -2.39 -5.56 -5.40
CA VAL A 47 -3.05 -4.38 -4.79
C VAL A 47 -4.39 -4.82 -4.23
N LEU A 48 -4.70 -4.42 -2.99
CA LEU A 48 -6.00 -4.66 -2.36
C LEU A 48 -6.66 -3.34 -1.99
N VAL A 49 -7.96 -3.25 -2.25
CA VAL A 49 -8.80 -2.09 -1.89
C VAL A 49 -9.82 -2.51 -0.85
N PHE A 50 -9.87 -1.78 0.26
CA PHE A 50 -10.86 -1.94 1.31
C PHE A 50 -11.71 -0.67 1.33
N ARG A 51 -12.98 -0.78 0.97
CA ARG A 51 -13.90 0.38 0.97
C ARG A 51 -14.57 0.55 2.33
N ASP A 52 -15.04 1.78 2.57
CA ASP A 52 -15.89 2.14 3.71
C ASP A 52 -15.30 1.76 5.07
N GLN A 53 -13.99 1.97 5.24
CA GLN A 53 -13.30 1.76 6.51
C GLN A 53 -13.23 3.07 7.29
N ASP A 54 -13.59 3.02 8.57
CA ASP A 54 -13.24 4.04 9.56
C ASP A 54 -12.11 3.46 10.40
N LEU A 55 -10.87 3.82 10.08
CA LEU A 55 -9.67 3.15 10.58
C LEU A 55 -8.85 4.10 11.49
N PRO A 56 -8.96 3.96 12.82
CA PRO A 56 -8.10 4.69 13.74
C PRO A 56 -6.61 4.35 13.50
N PRO A 57 -5.67 5.28 13.74
CA PRO A 57 -4.24 5.02 13.52
C PRO A 57 -3.72 3.77 14.23
N ALA A 58 -4.20 3.47 15.44
CA ALA A 58 -3.85 2.24 16.16
C ALA A 58 -4.21 0.98 15.36
N MET A 59 -5.42 0.94 14.78
CA MET A 59 -5.87 -0.21 13.98
C MET A 59 -5.18 -0.27 12.62
N HIS A 60 -4.81 0.88 12.05
CA HIS A 60 -3.97 0.94 10.86
C HIS A 60 -2.59 0.32 11.11
N VAL A 61 -1.97 0.64 12.26
CA VAL A 61 -0.70 0.04 12.71
C VAL A 61 -0.88 -1.46 12.96
N ASP A 62 -1.90 -1.86 13.71
CA ASP A 62 -2.13 -3.27 14.06
C ASP A 62 -2.37 -4.14 12.82
N PHE A 63 -3.17 -3.66 11.87
CA PHE A 63 -3.40 -4.37 10.61
C PHE A 63 -2.13 -4.44 9.77
N SER A 64 -1.37 -3.34 9.66
CA SER A 64 -0.10 -3.32 8.93
C SER A 64 0.92 -4.29 9.51
N ALA A 65 0.99 -4.39 10.84
CA ALA A 65 1.94 -5.25 11.55
C ALA A 65 1.70 -6.76 11.31
N ARG A 66 0.51 -7.15 10.83
CA ARG A 66 0.21 -8.54 10.44
C ARG A 66 1.05 -9.00 9.25
N PHE A 67 1.48 -8.08 8.39
CA PHE A 67 2.30 -8.40 7.20
C PHE A 67 3.81 -8.47 7.52
N GLY A 68 4.24 -7.92 8.65
CA GLY A 68 5.64 -7.95 9.07
C GLY A 68 6.06 -6.71 9.87
N PRO A 69 7.37 -6.56 10.13
CA PRO A 69 7.90 -5.39 10.85
C PRO A 69 7.62 -4.09 10.11
N LEU A 70 7.18 -3.07 10.85
CA LEU A 70 6.86 -1.76 10.30
C LEU A 70 8.12 -0.89 10.16
N VAL A 71 8.17 -0.10 9.09
CA VAL A 71 9.23 0.86 8.83
C VAL A 71 8.60 2.24 8.73
N GLY A 72 8.86 3.09 9.71
CA GLY A 72 8.42 4.49 9.65
C GLY A 72 9.25 5.30 8.65
N HIS A 73 8.71 6.42 8.18
CA HIS A 73 9.37 7.30 7.22
C HIS A 73 10.66 7.94 7.79
N ILE A 74 11.60 8.29 6.91
CA ILE A 74 12.89 8.91 7.28
C ILE A 74 12.70 10.34 7.81
N VAL A 75 11.71 11.07 7.26
CA VAL A 75 11.34 12.41 7.71
C VAL A 75 10.30 12.31 8.83
N LYS A 76 10.79 12.20 10.06
CA LYS A 76 9.96 11.99 11.27
C LYS A 76 8.98 13.11 11.60
N ARG A 77 9.24 14.34 11.11
CA ARG A 77 8.33 15.50 11.27
C ARG A 77 6.93 15.23 10.70
N PHE A 78 6.81 14.35 9.71
CA PHE A 78 5.55 14.05 9.04
C PHE A 78 4.83 12.84 9.64
N SER A 79 5.40 12.24 10.69
CA SER A 79 4.79 11.11 11.38
C SER A 79 3.67 11.55 12.32
N VAL A 80 2.71 10.66 12.54
CA VAL A 80 1.71 10.82 13.60
C VAL A 80 2.42 10.76 14.95
N GLU A 81 2.20 11.73 15.83
CA GLU A 81 2.96 11.89 17.08
C GLU A 81 2.96 10.64 17.96
N THR A 82 1.81 9.98 18.09
CA THR A 82 1.65 8.75 18.89
C THR A 82 1.89 7.45 18.11
N PHE A 83 2.03 7.54 16.78
CA PHE A 83 2.22 6.40 15.87
C PHE A 83 3.32 6.72 14.86
N PRO A 84 4.61 6.71 15.26
CA PRO A 84 5.74 7.14 14.43
C PRO A 84 5.96 6.30 13.15
N GLU A 85 5.30 5.14 13.06
CA GLU A 85 5.23 4.29 11.87
C GLU A 85 4.28 4.85 10.80
N VAL A 86 3.29 5.64 11.21
CA VAL A 86 2.31 6.26 10.31
C VAL A 86 2.82 7.63 9.89
N THR A 87 2.78 7.91 8.59
CA THR A 87 3.25 9.17 8.00
C THR A 87 2.15 9.79 7.16
N TYR A 88 1.94 11.10 7.32
CA TYR A 88 1.00 11.84 6.49
C TYR A 88 1.61 12.13 5.11
N ILE A 89 0.84 11.83 4.06
CA ILE A 89 1.04 12.37 2.70
C ILE A 89 -0.09 13.38 2.51
N SER A 90 0.23 14.66 2.47
CA SER A 90 -0.79 15.71 2.50
C SER A 90 -0.24 17.06 2.05
N ASN A 91 -1.13 17.87 1.48
CA ASN A 91 -0.91 19.26 1.10
C ASN A 91 -1.47 20.26 2.14
N VAL A 92 -1.96 19.77 3.29
CA VAL A 92 -2.58 20.57 4.35
C VAL A 92 -1.51 21.29 5.18
N ARG A 93 -1.85 22.51 5.63
CA ARG A 93 -1.04 23.31 6.55
C ARG A 93 -1.77 23.50 7.88
N ASN A 94 -1.02 23.53 8.97
CA ASN A 94 -1.56 23.91 10.28
C ASN A 94 -1.78 25.44 10.37
N ASP A 95 -2.33 25.90 11.49
CA ASP A 95 -2.62 27.33 11.75
C ASP A 95 -1.38 28.23 11.73
N LYS A 96 -0.19 27.65 11.88
CA LYS A 96 1.11 28.35 11.81
C LYS A 96 1.67 28.39 10.38
N GLY A 97 0.94 27.85 9.40
CA GLY A 97 1.37 27.76 8.00
C GLY A 97 2.36 26.63 7.73
N GLU A 98 2.60 25.72 8.67
CA GLU A 98 3.54 24.61 8.52
C GLU A 98 2.86 23.41 7.85
N MET A 99 3.59 22.74 6.94
CA MET A 99 3.08 21.53 6.28
C MET A 99 2.82 20.41 7.29
N ILE A 100 1.65 19.80 7.18
CA ILE A 100 1.29 18.54 7.80
C ILE A 100 1.49 17.47 6.72
N GLY A 101 2.49 16.61 6.90
CA GLY A 101 2.80 15.56 5.93
C GLY A 101 3.72 15.99 4.78
N ALA A 102 4.12 15.00 3.99
CA ALA A 102 4.89 15.20 2.77
C ALA A 102 3.94 15.56 1.61
N ASP A 103 4.13 16.75 1.02
CA ASP A 103 3.41 17.18 -0.17
C ASP A 103 4.00 16.52 -1.42
N ARG A 104 3.15 16.14 -2.38
CA ARG A 104 3.54 15.57 -3.69
C ARG A 104 4.51 14.39 -3.60
N ALA A 105 4.34 13.51 -2.61
CA ALA A 105 5.07 12.26 -2.56
C ALA A 105 4.63 11.31 -3.69
N GLY A 106 5.57 10.60 -4.30
CA GLY A 106 5.26 9.52 -5.24
C GLY A 106 4.75 9.93 -6.63
N MET A 107 5.03 11.15 -7.10
CA MET A 107 4.54 11.69 -8.38
C MET A 107 5.14 11.04 -9.65
N VAL A 108 6.01 10.04 -9.51
CA VAL A 108 6.64 9.32 -10.62
C VAL A 108 6.45 7.83 -10.42
N TRP A 109 6.46 7.03 -11.49
CA TRP A 109 6.41 5.56 -11.36
C TRP A 109 7.57 5.04 -10.53
N HIS A 110 7.28 4.35 -9.43
CA HIS A 110 8.28 3.83 -8.50
C HIS A 110 7.76 2.60 -7.75
N SER A 111 8.68 1.95 -7.03
CA SER A 111 8.38 0.98 -5.98
C SER A 111 9.12 1.44 -4.72
N ASP A 112 8.37 1.59 -3.63
CA ASP A 112 8.88 2.18 -2.40
C ASP A 112 10.13 1.46 -1.88
N MET A 113 11.14 2.25 -1.52
CA MET A 113 12.37 1.75 -0.90
C MET A 113 13.10 0.67 -1.72
N SER A 114 12.90 0.62 -3.04
CA SER A 114 13.54 -0.37 -3.93
C SER A 114 15.08 -0.30 -3.93
N TYR A 115 15.66 0.80 -3.45
CA TYR A 115 17.10 0.98 -3.24
C TYR A 115 17.64 0.30 -1.97
N MET A 116 16.77 -0.17 -1.07
CA MET A 116 17.19 -0.86 0.15
C MET A 116 17.67 -2.28 -0.15
N ARG A 117 18.67 -2.76 0.59
CA ARG A 117 19.17 -4.15 0.47
C ARG A 117 18.05 -5.20 0.65
N ARG A 118 17.07 -4.89 1.49
CA ARG A 118 15.82 -5.64 1.66
C ARG A 118 14.68 -4.65 1.41
N PRO A 119 14.13 -4.59 0.18
CA PRO A 119 13.02 -3.71 -0.14
C PRO A 119 11.79 -4.02 0.73
N MET A 120 10.90 -3.05 0.85
CA MET A 120 9.65 -3.25 1.59
C MET A 120 8.73 -4.22 0.83
N LEU A 121 7.92 -4.96 1.59
CA LEU A 121 6.89 -5.83 1.01
C LEU A 121 5.80 -5.02 0.30
N GLY A 122 5.43 -3.87 0.88
CA GLY A 122 4.43 -2.96 0.34
C GLY A 122 4.11 -1.85 1.31
N SER A 123 3.13 -1.02 0.93
CA SER A 123 2.66 0.14 1.68
C SER A 123 1.15 0.03 1.89
N ILE A 124 0.64 0.50 3.04
CA ILE A 124 -0.80 0.58 3.31
C ILE A 124 -1.19 2.05 3.41
N LEU A 125 -1.97 2.51 2.43
CA LEU A 125 -2.50 3.87 2.38
C LEU A 125 -3.93 3.90 2.92
N TYR A 126 -4.23 4.90 3.74
CA TYR A 126 -5.57 5.17 4.25
C TYR A 126 -5.99 6.59 3.88
N GLY A 127 -7.08 6.72 3.13
CA GLY A 127 -7.61 8.01 2.69
C GLY A 127 -8.35 8.70 3.83
N VAL A 128 -7.69 9.67 4.49
CA VAL A 128 -8.29 10.49 5.55
C VAL A 128 -9.18 11.57 4.95
N GLU A 129 -8.63 12.32 3.99
CA GLU A 129 -9.34 13.32 3.19
C GLU A 129 -8.91 13.16 1.73
N CYS A 130 -9.87 12.92 0.85
CA CYS A 130 -9.63 12.82 -0.60
C CYS A 130 -10.50 13.86 -1.32
N PRO A 131 -9.93 14.65 -2.25
CA PRO A 131 -10.73 15.50 -3.11
C PRO A 131 -11.66 14.62 -3.98
N PRO A 132 -12.79 15.17 -4.46
CA PRO A 132 -13.72 14.42 -5.31
C PRO A 132 -13.09 13.94 -6.62
N GLU A 133 -12.03 14.62 -7.09
CA GLU A 133 -11.31 14.31 -8.32
C GLU A 133 -9.80 14.61 -8.14
N GLY A 134 -8.95 13.93 -8.92
CA GLY A 134 -7.52 14.25 -9.02
C GLY A 134 -6.61 13.70 -7.91
N ALA A 135 -7.09 12.74 -7.12
CA ALA A 135 -6.29 12.03 -6.11
C ALA A 135 -6.14 10.53 -6.41
N ASP A 136 -6.28 10.13 -7.67
CA ASP A 136 -6.09 8.76 -8.09
C ASP A 136 -4.63 8.33 -7.89
N THR A 137 -4.44 7.06 -7.54
CA THR A 137 -3.13 6.42 -7.52
C THR A 137 -3.11 5.36 -8.62
N GLU A 138 -2.17 5.51 -9.55
CA GLU A 138 -1.99 4.54 -10.63
C GLU A 138 -1.10 3.38 -10.17
N PHE A 139 -1.44 2.17 -10.57
CA PHE A 139 -0.67 0.95 -10.27
C PHE A 139 -0.36 0.18 -11.56
N ALA A 140 0.81 -0.45 -11.59
CA ALA A 140 1.24 -1.32 -12.68
C ALA A 140 1.79 -2.64 -12.11
N THR A 141 1.51 -3.75 -12.79
CA THR A 141 2.04 -5.06 -12.42
C THR A 141 3.28 -5.39 -13.23
N MET A 142 4.40 -5.60 -12.54
CA MET A 142 5.64 -6.03 -13.18
C MET A 142 5.60 -7.51 -13.62
N PHE A 143 4.67 -8.31 -13.08
CA PHE A 143 4.45 -9.69 -13.51
C PHE A 143 3.90 -9.73 -14.94
N ALA A 144 2.76 -9.06 -15.19
CA ALA A 144 2.18 -9.05 -16.53
C ALA A 144 3.06 -8.31 -17.54
N ALA A 145 3.76 -7.24 -17.10
CA ALA A 145 4.73 -6.55 -17.94
C ALA A 145 5.88 -7.47 -18.37
N TYR A 146 6.42 -8.28 -17.46
CA TYR A 146 7.45 -9.26 -17.79
C TYR A 146 6.89 -10.39 -18.68
N ASP A 147 5.69 -10.90 -18.39
CA ASP A 147 5.08 -11.99 -19.15
C ASP A 147 4.79 -11.61 -20.61
N ALA A 148 4.45 -10.35 -20.87
CA ALA A 148 4.22 -9.82 -22.21
C ALA A 148 5.50 -9.69 -23.07
N LEU A 149 6.70 -9.79 -22.48
CA LEU A 149 7.95 -9.73 -23.24
C LEU A 149 8.17 -10.98 -24.10
N ASP A 150 8.78 -10.79 -25.27
CA ASP A 150 9.24 -11.90 -26.09
C ASP A 150 10.38 -12.68 -25.42
N SER A 151 10.62 -13.92 -25.90
CA SER A 151 11.61 -14.82 -25.32
C SER A 151 13.05 -14.29 -25.43
N GLY A 152 13.36 -13.52 -26.47
CA GLY A 152 14.67 -12.88 -26.65
C GLY A 152 14.92 -11.82 -25.59
N MET A 153 13.93 -10.96 -25.34
CA MET A 153 14.01 -9.94 -24.29
C MET A 153 14.08 -10.57 -22.90
N LYS A 154 13.25 -11.57 -22.60
CA LYS A 154 13.31 -12.31 -21.32
C LYS A 154 14.70 -12.90 -21.07
N LYS A 155 15.30 -13.54 -22.10
CA LYS A 155 16.66 -14.09 -22.04
C LYS A 155 17.73 -13.03 -21.81
N ARG A 156 17.59 -11.86 -22.44
CA ARG A 156 18.52 -10.74 -22.24
C ARG A 156 18.44 -10.23 -20.81
N LEU A 157 17.23 -9.95 -20.30
CA LEU A 157 17.03 -9.38 -18.98
C LEU A 157 17.43 -10.32 -17.84
N SER A 158 17.24 -11.64 -18.00
CA SER A 158 17.57 -12.63 -16.95
C SER A 158 19.06 -12.66 -16.56
N ALA A 159 19.95 -12.12 -17.39
CA ALA A 159 21.39 -12.04 -17.11
C ALA A 159 21.81 -10.69 -16.49
N LEU A 160 20.91 -9.72 -16.41
CA LEU A 160 21.21 -8.36 -15.97
C LEU A 160 20.82 -8.14 -14.50
N LYS A 161 21.37 -7.09 -13.91
CA LYS A 161 21.02 -6.61 -12.58
C LYS A 161 20.58 -5.15 -12.69
N GLY A 162 19.42 -4.82 -12.11
CA GLY A 162 18.99 -3.44 -11.92
C GLY A 162 19.73 -2.80 -10.74
N VAL A 163 20.11 -1.54 -10.88
CA VAL A 163 20.65 -0.73 -9.79
C VAL A 163 19.59 0.29 -9.42
N HIS A 164 19.16 0.28 -8.16
CA HIS A 164 18.19 1.21 -7.61
C HIS A 164 18.91 2.07 -6.58
N ASP A 165 18.80 3.39 -6.70
CA ASP A 165 19.48 4.33 -5.84
C ASP A 165 18.59 5.57 -5.64
N TYR A 166 18.53 6.05 -4.41
CA TYR A 166 17.70 7.16 -3.98
C TYR A 166 18.23 8.53 -4.45
N ALA A 167 19.54 8.64 -4.67
CA ALA A 167 20.23 9.91 -4.87
C ALA A 167 20.54 10.24 -6.34
N TRP A 168 20.20 9.38 -7.31
CA TRP A 168 20.50 9.65 -8.71
C TRP A 168 19.46 10.59 -9.31
N HIS A 169 19.87 11.86 -9.40
CA HIS A 169 19.34 12.83 -10.34
C HIS A 169 20.12 12.74 -11.66
#